data_AF-A0A3M1Z125-F1
#
_entry.id   AF-A0A3M1Z125-F1
#
_cell.length_a   1.000
_cell.length_b   1.000
_cell.length_c   1.000
_cell.angle_alpha   90.00
_cell.angle_beta   90.00
_cell.angle_gamma   90.00
#
_symmetry.space_group_name_H-M   'P 1'
#
loop_
_entity.id
_entity.type
_entity.pdbx_description
1 polymer ?
#
loop_
_entity_poly.entity_id
_entity_poly.type
_entity_poly.pdbx_seq_one_letter_code
_entity_poly.pdbx_strand_id
1 'polypeptide(L)'
;FHLGRFGRTHWTLPQCTGGDERLGIPLYPRRSALACRLYRDDPGLRDHLAGWLERRGGDAYVRERGAKRVAEDLRREAHRYREFTGERGTWETDEERERRTVEDLVRAREALESRLGGVRDQLALPWGHYDEVTLKCARKAGIRRVYTLDRKPNPVGKIGFLVHRFEPRPKGAWWLRSRLWIYRSTWRATVYGILSGRRNAG
;
A
#
# COMPACT_ATOMS: atom_id res chain seq x y z
N PHE A 1 -7.23 -13.29 -7.99
CA PHE A 1 -6.97 -13.42 -9.43
C PHE A 1 -7.65 -12.29 -10.17
N HIS A 2 -6.99 -11.77 -11.20
CA HIS A 2 -7.60 -10.79 -12.09
C HIS A 2 -8.61 -11.51 -12.98
N LEU A 3 -9.89 -11.15 -12.85
CA LEU A 3 -11.00 -11.79 -13.57
C LEU A 3 -11.85 -10.73 -14.29
N GLY A 4 -11.20 -9.64 -14.71
CA GLY A 4 -11.84 -8.52 -15.39
C GLY A 4 -13.00 -7.93 -14.59
N ARG A 5 -14.08 -7.60 -15.29
CA ARG A 5 -15.31 -7.03 -14.71
C ARG A 5 -16.06 -7.97 -13.75
N PHE A 6 -15.73 -9.25 -13.76
CA PHE A 6 -16.40 -10.26 -12.93
C PHE A 6 -15.70 -10.45 -11.57
N GLY A 7 -14.46 -9.97 -11.43
CA GLY A 7 -13.68 -10.03 -10.21
C GLY A 7 -13.81 -8.78 -9.35
N ARG A 8 -13.59 -8.92 -8.03
CA ARG A 8 -13.35 -7.76 -7.16
C ARG A 8 -11.94 -7.24 -7.44
N THR A 9 -11.83 -6.12 -8.16
CA THR A 9 -10.55 -5.53 -8.62
C THR A 9 -9.95 -4.49 -7.67
N HIS A 10 -10.59 -4.17 -6.54
CA HIS A 10 -10.10 -3.13 -5.61
C HIS A 10 -8.77 -3.48 -4.89
N TRP A 11 -8.14 -4.60 -5.24
CA TRP A 11 -6.90 -5.13 -4.67
C TRP A 11 -5.76 -5.22 -5.69
N THR A 12 -5.73 -4.41 -6.75
CA THR A 12 -4.60 -4.40 -7.69
C THR A 12 -3.46 -3.52 -7.15
N LEU A 13 -2.28 -4.12 -6.98
CA LEU A 13 -1.03 -3.39 -7.07
C LEU A 13 -0.38 -3.77 -8.38
N PRO A 14 -0.35 -2.87 -9.39
CA PRO A 14 0.47 -3.04 -10.59
C PRO A 14 1.94 -3.32 -10.23
N GLN A 15 2.38 -2.92 -9.05
CA GLN A 15 3.77 -3.04 -8.61
C GLN A 15 4.24 -4.50 -8.47
N CYS A 16 3.39 -5.41 -7.96
CA CYS A 16 3.79 -6.82 -7.78
C CYS A 16 3.79 -7.57 -9.11
N THR A 17 2.95 -7.15 -10.06
CA THR A 17 2.82 -7.79 -11.39
C THR A 17 3.57 -7.02 -12.48
N GLY A 18 4.31 -5.96 -12.14
CA GLY A 18 4.97 -5.09 -13.13
C GLY A 18 4.02 -4.40 -14.11
N GLY A 19 2.74 -4.22 -13.75
CA GLY A 19 1.71 -3.67 -14.62
C GLY A 19 0.99 -4.69 -15.49
N ASP A 20 1.21 -5.99 -15.27
CA ASP A 20 0.46 -7.04 -15.97
C ASP A 20 -1.01 -7.05 -15.51
N GLU A 21 -1.91 -6.99 -16.48
CA GLU A 21 -3.36 -6.91 -16.33
C GLU A 21 -4.08 -8.09 -17.03
N ARG A 22 -3.34 -9.14 -17.44
CA ARG A 22 -3.96 -10.31 -18.09
C ARG A 22 -4.95 -11.02 -17.17
N LEU A 23 -6.02 -11.56 -17.74
CA LEU A 23 -6.96 -12.39 -16.99
C LEU A 23 -6.25 -13.65 -16.47
N GLY A 24 -6.62 -14.08 -15.26
CA GLY A 24 -6.12 -15.31 -14.65
C GLY A 24 -4.90 -15.13 -13.76
N ILE A 25 -4.18 -14.00 -13.84
CA ILE A 25 -3.00 -13.78 -13.00
C ILE A 25 -3.37 -13.59 -11.51
N PRO A 26 -2.47 -13.93 -10.57
CA PRO A 26 -2.67 -13.68 -9.14
C PRO A 26 -2.86 -12.19 -8.83
N LEU A 27 -3.60 -11.90 -7.75
CA LEU A 27 -3.70 -10.54 -7.20
C LEU A 27 -3.15 -10.55 -5.78
N TYR A 28 -2.36 -9.53 -5.45
CA TYR A 28 -1.69 -9.41 -4.15
C TYR A 28 -2.33 -8.29 -3.32
N PRO A 29 -2.42 -8.43 -1.99
CA PRO A 29 -3.01 -7.41 -1.12
C PRO A 29 -2.35 -6.05 -1.30
N ARG A 30 -3.17 -4.99 -1.35
CA ARG A 30 -2.70 -3.61 -1.46
C ARG A 30 -2.11 -3.15 -0.13
N ARG A 31 -0.82 -2.78 -0.13
CA ARG A 31 -0.12 -2.14 0.99
C ARG A 31 0.68 -0.94 0.48
N SER A 32 1.08 -0.07 1.41
CA SER A 32 1.97 1.05 1.07
C SER A 32 3.33 0.51 0.68
N ALA A 33 3.79 0.80 -0.54
CA ALA A 33 5.11 0.40 -1.03
C ALA A 33 6.26 0.91 -0.14
N LEU A 34 6.03 1.99 0.61
CA LEU A 34 7.00 2.53 1.57
C LEU A 34 7.08 1.68 2.85
N ALA A 35 5.96 1.07 3.26
CA ALA A 35 5.80 0.42 4.56
C ALA A 35 5.81 -1.13 4.49
N CYS A 36 6.11 -1.72 3.33
CA CYS A 36 6.24 -3.16 3.19
C CYS A 36 7.36 -3.58 2.24
N ARG A 37 7.86 -4.80 2.43
CA ARG A 37 8.70 -5.48 1.44
C ARG A 37 7.88 -5.78 0.19
N LEU A 38 8.51 -5.64 -0.97
CA LEU A 38 7.91 -6.05 -2.23
C LEU A 38 8.02 -7.57 -2.37
N TYR A 39 6.94 -8.22 -2.80
CA TYR A 39 7.00 -9.60 -3.29
C TYR A 39 7.16 -9.57 -4.79
N ARG A 40 8.22 -10.22 -5.29
CA ARG A 40 8.44 -10.47 -6.71
C ARG A 40 7.85 -11.83 -7.01
N ASP A 41 6.73 -11.84 -7.73
CA ASP A 41 6.07 -13.07 -8.09
C ASP A 41 6.82 -13.84 -9.19
N ASP A 42 6.49 -15.12 -9.35
CA ASP A 42 7.02 -15.94 -10.44
C ASP A 42 6.34 -15.57 -11.76
N PRO A 43 7.07 -14.98 -12.74
CA PRO A 43 6.49 -14.65 -14.04
C PRO A 43 5.99 -15.89 -14.78
N GLY A 44 6.64 -17.04 -14.60
CA GLY A 44 6.22 -18.30 -15.22
C GLY A 44 4.87 -18.78 -14.70
N LEU A 45 4.60 -18.60 -13.40
CA LEU A 45 3.29 -18.87 -12.81
C LEU A 45 2.21 -17.94 -13.41
N ARG A 46 2.53 -16.65 -13.60
CA ARG A 46 1.61 -15.71 -14.24
C ARG A 46 1.26 -16.12 -15.66
N ASP A 47 2.27 -16.42 -16.47
CA ASP A 47 2.10 -16.85 -17.85
C ASP A 47 1.30 -18.15 -17.94
N HIS A 48 1.61 -19.11 -17.06
CA HIS A 48 0.89 -20.38 -16.98
C HIS A 48 -0.60 -20.18 -16.70
N LEU A 49 -0.94 -19.41 -15.66
CA LEU A 49 -2.32 -19.18 -15.25
C LEU A 49 -3.11 -18.35 -16.26
N ALA A 50 -2.48 -17.33 -16.84
CA ALA A 50 -3.09 -16.52 -17.89
C ALA A 50 -3.42 -17.38 -19.11
N GLY A 51 -2.45 -18.15 -19.60
CA GLY A 51 -2.64 -19.08 -20.72
C GLY A 51 -3.65 -20.19 -20.41
N TRP A 52 -3.69 -20.69 -19.16
CA TRP A 52 -4.66 -21.69 -18.74
C TRP A 52 -6.10 -21.21 -18.85
N LEU A 53 -6.34 -19.94 -18.50
CA LEU A 53 -7.67 -19.32 -18.57
C LEU A 53 -8.02 -18.92 -20.00
N GLU A 54 -7.05 -18.39 -20.75
CA GLU A 54 -7.21 -18.05 -22.16
C GLU A 54 -7.63 -19.27 -22.99
N ARG A 55 -6.96 -20.42 -22.84
CA ARG A 55 -7.32 -21.68 -23.52
C ARG A 55 -8.73 -22.19 -23.21
N ARG A 56 -9.36 -21.68 -22.15
CA ARG A 56 -10.73 -22.03 -21.76
C ARG A 56 -11.77 -21.02 -22.24
N GLY A 57 -11.36 -19.99 -22.98
CA GLY A 57 -12.23 -18.93 -23.49
C GLY A 57 -12.22 -17.65 -22.67
N GLY A 58 -11.25 -17.49 -21.75
CA GLY A 58 -11.02 -16.23 -21.03
C GLY A 58 -12.28 -15.73 -20.31
N ASP A 59 -12.74 -14.55 -20.70
CA ASP A 59 -13.93 -13.91 -20.14
C ASP A 59 -15.23 -14.70 -20.35
N ALA A 60 -15.36 -15.48 -21.43
CA ALA A 60 -16.54 -16.33 -21.65
C ALA A 60 -16.63 -17.40 -20.57
N TYR A 61 -15.51 -18.05 -20.27
CA TYR A 61 -15.41 -19.05 -19.20
C TYR A 61 -15.74 -18.47 -17.82
N VAL A 62 -15.22 -17.27 -17.52
CA VAL A 62 -15.50 -16.59 -16.25
C VAL A 62 -16.99 -16.28 -16.10
N ARG A 63 -17.64 -15.89 -17.19
CA ARG A 63 -19.08 -15.57 -17.22
C ARG A 63 -19.94 -16.81 -17.01
N GLU A 64 -19.64 -17.90 -17.72
CA GLU A 64 -20.41 -19.14 -17.70
C GLU A 64 -20.24 -19.91 -16.38
N ARG A 65 -19.00 -20.03 -15.90
CA ARG A 65 -18.68 -20.82 -14.70
C ARG A 65 -18.79 -20.02 -13.41
N GLY A 66 -18.71 -18.70 -13.51
CA GLY A 66 -18.76 -17.77 -12.38
C GLY A 66 -17.40 -17.54 -11.72
N ALA A 67 -17.13 -16.27 -11.39
CA ALA A 67 -15.83 -15.80 -10.91
C ALA A 67 -15.30 -16.54 -9.67
N LYS A 68 -16.18 -16.92 -8.72
CA LYS A 68 -15.76 -17.66 -7.52
C LYS A 68 -15.18 -19.04 -7.87
N ARG A 69 -15.87 -19.79 -8.73
CA ARG A 69 -15.45 -21.14 -9.16
C ARG A 69 -14.19 -21.07 -10.01
N VAL A 70 -14.09 -20.10 -10.91
CA VAL A 70 -12.86 -19.88 -11.69
C VAL A 70 -11.68 -19.52 -10.78
N ALA A 71 -11.89 -18.67 -9.77
CA ALA A 71 -10.84 -18.37 -8.79
C ALA A 71 -10.39 -19.63 -8.03
N GLU A 72 -11.29 -20.56 -7.69
CA GLU A 72 -10.96 -21.85 -7.08
C GLU A 72 -10.19 -22.76 -8.05
N ASP A 73 -10.58 -22.83 -9.32
CA ASP A 73 -9.84 -23.57 -10.35
C ASP A 73 -8.40 -23.03 -10.49
N LEU A 74 -8.24 -21.71 -10.57
CA LEU A 74 -6.93 -21.07 -10.67
C LEU A 74 -6.06 -21.31 -9.43
N ARG A 75 -6.64 -21.38 -8.21
CA ARG A 75 -5.87 -21.78 -7.01
C ARG A 75 -5.34 -23.21 -7.13
N ARG A 76 -6.19 -24.14 -7.59
CA ARG A 76 -5.77 -25.54 -7.80
C ARG A 76 -4.69 -25.63 -8.87
N GLU A 77 -4.85 -24.89 -9.95
CA GLU A 77 -3.86 -24.87 -11.03
C GLU A 77 -2.53 -24.28 -10.57
N ALA A 78 -2.56 -23.19 -9.80
CA ALA A 78 -1.37 -22.58 -9.22
C ALA A 78 -0.64 -23.55 -8.27
N HIS A 79 -1.39 -24.34 -7.49
CA HIS A 79 -0.82 -25.37 -6.63
C HIS A 79 -0.07 -26.43 -7.45
N ARG A 80 -0.71 -26.99 -8.48
CA ARG A 80 -0.08 -27.99 -9.35
C ARG A 80 1.18 -27.48 -10.03
N TYR A 81 1.13 -26.25 -10.53
CA TYR A 81 2.31 -25.61 -11.12
C TYR A 81 3.46 -25.57 -10.11
N ARG A 82 3.20 -25.11 -8.88
CA ARG A 82 4.21 -25.01 -7.81
C ARG A 82 4.73 -26.36 -7.33
N GLU A 83 3.89 -27.40 -7.32
CA GLU A 83 4.33 -28.77 -7.03
C GLU A 83 5.37 -29.26 -8.04
N PHE A 84 5.22 -28.86 -9.31
CA PHE A 84 6.14 -29.26 -10.38
C PHE A 84 7.39 -28.37 -10.46
N THR A 85 7.24 -27.05 -10.28
CA THR A 85 8.33 -26.08 -10.53
C THR A 85 9.03 -25.59 -9.27
N GLY A 86 8.48 -25.88 -8.09
CA GLY A 86 8.83 -25.24 -6.82
C GLY A 86 8.24 -23.84 -6.64
N GLU A 87 8.36 -23.29 -5.43
CA GLU A 87 8.03 -21.88 -5.13
C GLU A 87 9.20 -20.99 -5.59
N ARG A 88 8.94 -20.10 -6.55
CA ARG A 88 9.95 -19.24 -7.17
C ARG A 88 9.76 -17.75 -6.87
N GLY A 89 8.68 -17.37 -6.21
CA GLY A 89 8.49 -15.99 -5.80
C GLY A 89 9.39 -15.64 -4.62
N THR A 90 9.92 -14.42 -4.61
CA THR A 90 10.90 -13.97 -3.61
C THR A 90 10.45 -12.68 -2.96
N TRP A 91 10.72 -12.55 -1.67
CA TRP A 91 10.57 -11.29 -0.95
C TRP A 91 11.84 -10.48 -1.10
N GLU A 92 11.66 -9.19 -1.29
CA GLU A 92 12.72 -8.19 -1.23
C GLU A 92 13.47 -8.27 0.11
N THR A 93 14.80 -8.12 0.08
CA THR A 93 15.62 -8.01 1.30
C THR A 93 15.43 -6.64 1.97
N ASP A 94 15.91 -6.47 3.20
CA ASP A 94 15.81 -5.17 3.87
C ASP A 94 16.66 -4.08 3.20
N GLU A 95 17.82 -4.45 2.65
CA GLU A 95 18.70 -3.56 1.90
C GLU A 95 18.07 -3.14 0.57
N GLU A 96 17.48 -4.10 -0.15
CA GLU A 96 16.74 -3.80 -1.38
C GLU A 96 15.56 -2.87 -1.11
N ARG A 97 14.80 -3.14 -0.04
CA ARG A 97 13.68 -2.31 0.38
C ARG A 97 14.13 -0.90 0.73
N GLU A 98 15.19 -0.76 1.52
CA GLU A 98 15.73 0.54 1.90
C GLU A 98 16.17 1.32 0.66
N ARG A 99 16.92 0.69 -0.25
CA ARG A 99 17.35 1.29 -1.51
C ARG A 99 16.15 1.75 -2.35
N ARG A 100 15.20 0.86 -2.63
CA ARG A 100 13.98 1.17 -3.40
C ARG A 100 13.19 2.32 -2.77
N THR A 101 13.04 2.33 -1.45
CA THR A 101 12.26 3.35 -0.74
C THR A 101 12.95 4.71 -0.81
N VAL A 102 14.27 4.78 -0.62
CA VAL A 102 15.03 6.04 -0.76
C VAL A 102 14.96 6.55 -2.20
N GLU A 103 15.21 5.69 -3.18
CA GLU A 103 15.16 6.05 -4.60
C GLU A 103 13.78 6.59 -5.03
N ASP A 104 12.69 5.94 -4.59
CA ASP A 104 11.33 6.38 -4.88
C ASP A 104 11.04 7.78 -4.28
N LEU A 105 11.43 8.00 -3.03
CA LEU A 105 11.25 9.29 -2.36
C LEU A 105 12.09 10.41 -2.99
N VAL A 106 13.36 10.13 -3.33
CA VAL A 106 14.24 11.10 -4.00
C VAL A 106 13.69 11.45 -5.39
N ARG A 107 13.31 10.44 -6.17
CA ARG A 107 12.73 10.63 -7.50
C ARG A 107 11.43 11.44 -7.44
N ALA A 108 10.55 11.13 -6.48
CA ALA A 108 9.30 11.86 -6.30
C ALA A 108 9.56 13.33 -5.92
N ARG A 109 10.53 13.57 -5.03
CA ARG A 109 10.96 14.91 -4.64
C ARG A 109 11.47 15.69 -5.86
N GLU A 110 12.47 15.17 -6.57
CA GLU A 110 13.08 15.83 -7.73
C GLU A 110 12.08 16.10 -8.85
N ALA A 111 11.16 15.16 -9.10
CA ALA A 111 10.09 15.34 -10.07
C ALA A 111 9.11 16.46 -9.68
N LEU A 112 8.84 16.66 -8.38
CA LEU A 112 8.00 17.76 -7.89
C LEU A 112 8.75 19.09 -7.89
N GLU A 113 10.03 19.10 -7.50
CA GLU A 113 10.89 20.29 -7.50
C GLU A 113 11.08 20.84 -8.93
N SER A 114 11.35 19.97 -9.90
CA SER A 114 11.51 20.35 -11.30
C SER A 114 10.24 20.92 -11.93
N ARG A 115 9.06 20.43 -11.54
CA ARG A 115 7.76 20.84 -12.12
C ARG A 115 7.11 22.03 -11.43
N LEU A 116 7.26 22.12 -10.11
CA LEU A 116 6.55 23.11 -9.30
C LEU A 116 7.48 24.17 -8.70
N GLY A 117 8.80 24.01 -8.86
CA GLY A 117 9.80 24.84 -8.19
C GLY A 117 9.82 24.67 -6.66
N GLY A 118 10.83 25.26 -6.03
CA GLY A 118 10.99 25.26 -4.57
C GLY A 118 11.29 23.88 -3.97
N VAL A 119 11.65 23.85 -2.68
CA VAL A 119 12.07 22.64 -1.97
C VAL A 119 10.87 21.73 -1.63
N ARG A 120 11.01 20.41 -1.82
CA ARG A 120 9.96 19.40 -1.53
C ARG A 120 10.40 18.43 -0.45
N ASP A 121 10.57 18.96 0.76
CA ASP A 121 11.03 18.19 1.93
C ASP A 121 9.91 17.71 2.86
N GLN A 122 8.68 17.61 2.35
CA GLN A 122 7.52 17.21 3.12
C GLN A 122 6.85 15.98 2.48
N LEU A 123 6.57 14.97 3.30
CA LEU A 123 6.00 13.70 2.87
C LEU A 123 4.65 13.47 3.56
N ALA A 124 3.58 13.27 2.79
CA ALA A 124 2.34 12.71 3.31
C ALA A 124 2.31 11.20 3.06
N LEU A 125 2.30 10.39 4.13
CA LEU A 125 2.36 8.94 3.99
C LEU A 125 1.09 8.38 3.35
N PRO A 126 1.20 7.51 2.33
CA PRO A 126 0.07 6.79 1.77
C PRO A 126 -0.68 6.01 2.85
N TRP A 127 -1.98 6.29 2.99
CA TRP A 127 -2.87 5.72 4.02
C TRP A 127 -2.38 5.90 5.47
N GLY A 128 -1.39 6.77 5.71
CA GLY A 128 -0.75 6.93 7.02
C GLY A 128 0.09 5.74 7.48
N HIS A 129 0.38 4.77 6.61
CA HIS A 129 1.17 3.57 6.97
C HIS A 129 2.67 3.86 6.88
N TYR A 130 3.41 3.46 7.91
CA TYR A 130 4.87 3.55 7.99
C TYR A 130 5.42 2.62 9.08
N ASP A 131 6.70 2.34 8.98
CA ASP A 131 7.52 1.69 10.01
C ASP A 131 8.85 2.43 10.18
N GLU A 132 9.76 1.90 10.99
CA GLU A 132 11.06 2.51 11.26
C GLU A 132 11.92 2.65 10.00
N VAL A 133 11.89 1.64 9.12
CA VAL A 133 12.60 1.65 7.84
C VAL A 133 12.07 2.78 6.96
N THR A 134 10.76 2.97 6.89
CA THR A 134 10.12 4.08 6.16
C THR A 134 10.65 5.43 6.64
N LEU A 135 10.70 5.63 7.97
CA LEU A 135 11.16 6.89 8.56
C LEU A 135 12.66 7.12 8.35
N LYS A 136 13.48 6.07 8.44
CA LYS A 136 14.91 6.10 8.13
C LYS A 136 15.13 6.53 6.67
N CYS A 137 14.41 5.91 5.73
CA CYS A 137 14.50 6.23 4.31
C CYS A 137 14.06 7.67 4.02
N ALA A 138 12.97 8.13 4.64
CA ALA A 138 12.52 9.52 4.48
C ALA A 138 13.57 10.54 4.91
N ARG A 139 14.27 10.30 6.03
CA ARG A 139 15.40 11.16 6.43
C ARG A 139 16.54 11.13 5.41
N LYS A 140 16.91 9.94 4.93
CA LYS A 140 17.95 9.78 3.88
C LYS A 140 17.60 10.51 2.58
N ALA A 141 16.31 10.57 2.23
CA ALA A 141 15.81 11.30 1.07
C ALA A 141 15.70 12.83 1.29
N GLY A 142 16.13 13.35 2.44
CA GLY A 142 16.09 14.79 2.75
C GLY A 142 14.71 15.32 3.14
N ILE A 143 13.77 14.44 3.52
CA ILE A 143 12.48 14.86 4.06
C ILE A 143 12.68 15.43 5.47
N ARG A 144 12.13 16.62 5.73
CA ARG A 144 12.13 17.30 7.03
C ARG A 144 10.86 17.05 7.83
N ARG A 145 9.72 16.80 7.18
CA ARG A 145 8.42 16.55 7.84
C ARG A 145 7.66 15.41 7.19
N VAL A 146 7.14 14.50 8.01
CA VAL A 146 6.34 13.35 7.62
C VAL A 146 4.98 13.43 8.27
N TYR A 147 3.93 13.52 7.46
CA TYR A 147 2.56 13.60 7.91
C TYR A 147 1.92 12.22 8.06
N THR A 148 1.58 11.83 9.28
CA THR A 148 0.96 10.54 9.63
C THR A 148 -0.54 10.68 9.88
N LEU A 149 -1.22 9.56 10.15
CA LEU A 149 -2.62 9.54 10.62
C LEU A 149 -2.73 9.13 12.10
N ASP A 150 -1.62 9.21 12.83
CA ASP A 150 -1.59 8.97 14.27
C ASP A 150 -2.47 10.02 14.97
N ARG A 151 -3.29 9.56 15.91
CA ARG A 151 -4.14 10.41 16.74
C ARG A 151 -3.37 10.98 17.92
N LYS A 152 -2.32 11.76 17.65
CA LYS A 152 -1.46 12.40 18.65
C LYS A 152 -1.51 13.94 18.48
N PRO A 153 -1.27 14.71 19.56
CA PRO A 153 -1.17 16.17 19.45
C PRO A 153 0.10 16.60 18.71
N ASN A 154 0.06 17.78 18.10
CA ASN A 154 1.25 18.49 17.62
C ASN A 154 1.48 19.72 18.52
N PRO A 155 2.31 19.64 19.57
CA PRO A 155 2.52 20.78 20.47
C PRO A 155 3.19 21.95 19.74
N VAL A 156 2.72 23.17 20.02
CA VAL A 156 3.29 24.41 19.46
C VAL A 156 4.77 24.50 19.83
N GLY A 157 5.61 24.85 18.85
CA GLY A 157 7.07 24.96 19.04
C GLY A 157 7.82 23.64 19.16
N LYS A 158 7.14 22.48 19.15
CA LYS A 158 7.75 21.13 19.24
C LYS A 158 7.34 20.22 18.09
N ILE A 159 6.94 20.78 16.95
CA ILE A 159 6.63 19.99 15.76
C ILE A 159 7.95 19.47 15.20
N GLY A 160 8.21 18.18 15.44
CA GLY A 160 9.41 17.50 14.95
C GLY A 160 9.21 16.90 13.57
N PHE A 161 9.92 15.79 13.34
CA PHE A 161 9.89 15.06 12.08
C PHE A 161 8.51 14.47 11.76
N LEU A 162 7.76 14.01 12.77
CA LEU A 162 6.41 13.47 12.59
C LEU A 162 5.37 14.55 12.87
N VAL A 163 4.43 14.69 11.94
CA VAL A 163 3.28 15.59 12.06
C VAL A 163 2.00 14.75 12.05
N HIS A 164 1.25 14.82 13.13
CA HIS A 164 0.08 13.99 13.35
C HIS A 164 -1.17 14.61 12.74
N ARG A 165 -1.97 13.84 12.02
CA ARG A 165 -3.24 14.30 11.43
C ARG A 165 -4.37 13.35 11.81
N PHE A 166 -5.58 13.86 11.79
CA PHE A 166 -6.77 13.02 11.80
C PHE A 166 -7.35 12.92 10.38
N GLU A 167 -7.83 11.73 10.05
CA GLU A 167 -8.54 11.48 8.80
C GLU A 167 -9.91 12.19 8.81
N PRO A 168 -10.22 13.03 7.81
CA PRO A 168 -11.55 13.58 7.66
C PRO A 168 -12.57 12.45 7.53
N ARG A 169 -13.69 12.57 8.25
CA ARG A 169 -14.83 11.66 8.12
C ARG A 169 -16.02 12.46 7.62
N PRO A 170 -16.91 11.88 6.78
CA PRO A 170 -18.17 12.50 6.40
C PRO A 170 -19.13 12.46 7.60
N LYS A 171 -18.76 13.16 8.66
CA LYS A 171 -19.49 13.32 9.91
C LYS A 171 -19.69 14.83 10.07
N GLY A 172 -20.93 15.24 10.37
CA GLY A 172 -21.32 16.66 10.37
C GLY A 172 -20.49 17.55 11.30
N ALA A 173 -20.75 18.86 11.25
CA ALA A 173 -19.94 19.89 11.92
C ALA A 173 -19.65 19.64 13.43
N TRP A 174 -20.58 18.99 14.15
CA TRP A 174 -20.41 18.60 15.54
C TRP A 174 -19.22 17.65 15.76
N TRP A 175 -19.01 16.69 14.84
CA TRP A 175 -17.86 15.80 14.90
C TRP A 175 -16.56 16.58 14.73
N LEU A 176 -16.49 17.49 13.75
CA LEU A 176 -15.30 18.30 13.51
C LEU A 176 -15.00 19.21 14.72
N ARG A 177 -16.02 19.86 15.28
CA ARG A 177 -15.89 20.70 16.49
C ARG A 177 -15.35 19.89 17.68
N SER A 178 -15.83 18.67 17.87
CA SER A 178 -15.30 17.74 18.88
C SER A 178 -13.82 17.45 18.65
N ARG A 179 -13.39 17.18 17.41
CA ARG A 179 -11.97 16.97 17.07
C ARG A 179 -11.12 18.18 17.39
N LEU A 180 -11.53 19.37 16.95
CA LEU A 180 -10.80 20.61 17.20
C LEU A 180 -10.65 20.89 18.69
N TRP A 181 -11.71 20.66 19.48
CA TRP A 181 -11.68 20.84 20.93
C TRP A 181 -10.75 19.85 21.64
N ILE A 182 -10.70 18.59 21.19
CA ILE A 182 -9.77 17.57 21.71
C ILE A 182 -8.33 17.97 21.38
N TYR A 183 -8.04 18.26 20.12
CA TYR A 183 -6.66 18.48 19.65
C TYR A 183 -6.10 19.88 19.98
N ARG A 184 -6.91 20.81 20.50
CA ARG A 184 -6.44 22.09 21.06
C ARG A 184 -5.58 21.92 22.32
N SER A 185 -5.74 20.80 23.04
CA SER A 185 -4.99 20.52 24.27
C SER A 185 -4.17 19.25 24.13
N THR A 186 -2.87 19.34 24.42
CA THR A 186 -1.96 18.19 24.39
C THR A 186 -2.44 17.06 25.30
N TRP A 187 -2.87 17.39 26.53
CA TRP A 187 -3.39 16.40 27.48
C TRP A 187 -4.64 15.68 26.95
N ARG A 188 -5.63 16.43 26.43
CA ARG A 188 -6.87 15.84 25.87
C ARG A 188 -6.58 14.90 24.71
N ALA A 189 -5.72 15.34 23.81
CA ALA A 189 -5.31 14.55 22.66
C ALA A 189 -4.60 13.25 23.06
N THR A 190 -3.74 13.30 24.08
CA THR A 190 -3.06 12.12 24.62
C THR A 190 -4.05 11.10 25.18
N VAL A 191 -4.96 11.54 26.06
CA VAL A 191 -6.00 10.66 26.63
C VAL A 191 -6.89 10.09 25.53
N TYR A 192 -7.32 10.92 24.58
CA TYR A 192 -8.13 10.47 23.45
C TYR A 192 -7.38 9.46 22.55
N GLY A 193 -6.08 9.65 22.33
CA GLY A 193 -5.24 8.71 21.60
C GLY A 193 -5.19 7.32 22.24
N ILE A 194 -5.03 7.28 23.57
CA ILE A 194 -5.03 6.03 24.36
C ILE A 194 -6.39 5.32 24.25
N LEU A 195 -7.49 6.04 24.47
CA LEU A 195 -8.83 5.46 24.48
C LEU A 195 -9.31 5.02 23.09
N SER A 196 -8.86 5.68 22.03
CA SER A 196 -9.36 5.46 20.68
C SER A 196 -8.58 4.40 19.88
N GLY A 197 -7.60 3.74 20.51
CA GLY A 197 -7.13 2.41 20.15
C GLY A 197 -6.89 2.17 18.66
N ARG A 198 -6.05 2.99 18.01
CA ARG A 198 -5.35 2.58 16.78
C ARG A 198 -3.86 2.52 17.11
N ARG A 199 -3.38 1.33 17.49
CA ARG A 199 -1.97 0.97 17.29
C ARG A 199 -1.80 0.83 15.79
N ASN A 200 -0.86 1.55 15.20
CA ASN A 200 -0.45 1.25 13.83
C ASN A 200 -0.02 -0.22 13.84
N ALA A 201 -0.66 -1.02 13.00
CA ALA A 201 -0.27 -2.40 12.78
C ALA A 201 1.20 -2.39 12.35
N GLY A 202 2.04 -3.10 13.10
CA GLY A 202 3.31 -3.60 12.56
C GLY A 202 3.06 -4.59 11.43
#